data_AF-A0A941AS01-F1
#
_entry.id   AF-A0A941AS01-F1
#
_cell.length_a   1.000
_cell.length_b   1.000
_cell.length_c   1.000
_cell.angle_alpha   90.00
_cell.angle_beta   90.00
_cell.angle_gamma   90.00
#
_symmetry.space_group_name_H-M   'P 1'
#
loop_
_entity.id
_entity.type
_entity.pdbx_description
1 polymer ?
#
loop_
_entity_poly.entity_id
_entity_poly.type
_entity_poly.pdbx_seq_one_letter_code
_entity_poly.pdbx_strand_id
1 'polypeptide(L)'
;MSPGQATAVGAATGPLPGGPGQPNPSQVHCAVTLQRIYGWLQASLPQTPQLAAVIPLIVQAVRLYRTGQFEACLSQVQYALAVVSPGQPIVPLL
;
A
#
# COMPACT_ATOMS: atom_id res chain seq x y z
N MET A 1 2.77 -58.02 -1.49
CA MET A 1 2.18 -56.91 -0.70
C MET A 1 2.85 -55.60 -1.09
N SER A 2 2.32 -54.95 -2.13
CA SER A 2 2.61 -53.55 -2.43
C SER A 2 1.39 -52.98 -3.14
N PRO A 3 0.58 -52.12 -2.50
CA PRO A 3 -0.43 -51.38 -3.21
C PRO A 3 0.25 -50.23 -3.94
N GLY A 4 0.20 -50.30 -5.28
CA GLY A 4 0.42 -49.16 -6.15
C GLY A 4 -0.84 -48.29 -6.22
N GLN A 5 -0.59 -46.99 -6.37
CA GLN A 5 -1.46 -45.96 -6.94
C GLN A 5 -2.74 -45.60 -6.18
N ALA A 6 -2.71 -44.41 -5.56
CA ALA A 6 -3.86 -43.51 -5.54
C ALA A 6 -3.39 -42.11 -5.95
N THR A 7 -3.95 -41.70 -7.07
CA THR A 7 -3.87 -40.43 -7.79
C THR A 7 -4.37 -39.25 -6.93
N ALA A 8 -4.09 -38.04 -7.43
CA ALA A 8 -4.55 -36.71 -6.97
C ALA A 8 -3.54 -36.02 -6.03
N VAL A 9 -3.06 -34.81 -6.26
CA VAL A 9 -3.62 -33.65 -6.97
C VAL A 9 -2.49 -32.97 -7.72
N GLY A 10 -2.76 -32.55 -8.95
CA GLY A 10 -1.83 -31.73 -9.73
C GLY A 10 -1.45 -30.47 -8.95
N ALA A 11 -0.17 -30.37 -8.62
CA ALA A 11 0.48 -29.10 -8.36
C ALA A 11 0.61 -28.38 -9.70
N ALA A 12 -0.49 -27.81 -10.18
CA ALA A 12 -0.47 -26.78 -11.20
C ALA A 12 0.04 -25.50 -10.52
N THR A 13 1.36 -25.43 -10.32
CA THR A 13 2.10 -24.23 -9.92
C THR A 13 2.14 -23.26 -11.10
N GLY A 14 0.96 -22.78 -11.52
CA GLY A 14 0.82 -21.65 -12.41
C GLY A 14 0.41 -20.43 -11.57
N PRO A 15 1.06 -19.26 -11.72
CA PRO A 15 0.58 -18.05 -11.05
C PRO A 15 -0.77 -17.67 -11.66
N LEU A 16 -1.86 -18.04 -11.00
CA LEU A 16 -3.21 -17.59 -11.32
C LEU A 16 -3.35 -16.12 -10.85
N PRO A 17 -3.62 -15.17 -11.76
CA PRO A 17 -3.95 -13.80 -11.38
C PRO A 17 -5.38 -13.77 -10.84
N GLY A 18 -5.56 -13.90 -9.52
CA GLY A 18 -6.84 -13.59 -8.88
C GLY A 18 -7.45 -14.63 -7.92
N GLY A 19 -6.69 -15.57 -7.35
CA GLY A 19 -7.15 -16.27 -6.15
C GLY A 19 -7.16 -15.33 -4.93
N PRO A 20 -7.92 -15.63 -3.84
CA PRO A 20 -7.82 -14.91 -2.56
C PRO A 20 -6.48 -15.25 -1.90
N GLY A 21 -5.39 -14.82 -2.53
CA GLY A 21 -4.06 -14.85 -1.98
C GLY A 21 -4.03 -13.90 -0.80
N GLN A 22 -3.37 -14.33 0.27
CA GLN A 22 -3.14 -13.52 1.46
C GLN A 22 -2.83 -12.07 1.09
N PRO A 23 -3.44 -11.10 1.79
CA PRO A 23 -3.18 -9.70 1.50
C PRO A 23 -1.67 -9.47 1.62
N ASN A 24 -1.07 -9.01 0.54
CA ASN A 24 0.38 -8.78 0.47
C ASN A 24 0.73 -7.79 1.61
N PRO A 25 1.72 -8.03 2.48
CA PRO A 25 2.04 -7.11 3.57
C PRO A 25 2.21 -5.65 3.10
N SER A 26 2.78 -5.44 1.91
CA SER A 26 2.91 -4.11 1.28
C SER A 26 1.55 -3.49 0.91
N GLN A 27 0.57 -4.29 0.51
CA GLN A 27 -0.80 -3.84 0.27
C GLN A 27 -1.45 -3.33 1.55
N VAL A 28 -1.38 -4.13 2.63
CA VAL A 28 -1.96 -3.73 3.93
C VAL A 28 -1.27 -2.46 4.44
N HIS A 29 0.06 -2.42 4.35
CA HIS A 29 0.85 -1.28 4.78
C HIS A 29 0.49 -0.01 4.00
N CYS A 30 0.49 -0.04 2.66
CA CYS A 30 0.10 1.12 1.84
C CYS A 30 -1.34 1.57 2.15
N ALA A 31 -2.29 0.64 2.31
CA ALA A 31 -3.68 0.98 2.62
C ALA A 31 -3.81 1.70 3.96
N VAL A 32 -3.16 1.18 5.02
CA VAL A 32 -3.17 1.80 6.35
C VAL A 32 -2.50 3.18 6.32
N THR A 33 -1.37 3.31 5.61
CA THR A 33 -0.66 4.59 5.52
C THR A 33 -1.49 5.64 4.76
N LEU A 34 -2.14 5.25 3.65
CA LEU A 34 -3.04 6.13 2.92
C LEU A 34 -4.20 6.61 3.80
N GLN A 35 -4.81 5.71 4.58
CA GLN A 35 -5.91 6.07 5.49
C GLN A 35 -5.46 7.05 6.58
N ARG A 36 -4.30 6.83 7.21
CA ARG A 36 -3.76 7.76 8.21
C ARG A 36 -3.52 9.13 7.63
N ILE A 37 -2.91 9.21 6.45
CA ILE A 37 -2.64 10.50 5.81
C ILE A 37 -3.93 11.21 5.43
N TYR A 38 -4.94 10.49 4.95
CA TYR A 38 -6.22 11.10 4.63
C TYR A 38 -6.87 11.72 5.88
N GLY A 39 -6.85 11.01 7.01
CA GLY A 39 -7.35 11.51 8.29
C GLY A 39 -6.58 12.73 8.79
N TRP A 40 -5.24 12.68 8.71
CA TRP A 40 -4.39 13.83 9.04
C TRP A 40 -4.68 15.03 8.14
N LEU A 41 -4.76 14.81 6.82
CA LEU A 41 -5.00 15.86 5.84
C LEU A 41 -6.37 16.52 6.08
N GLN A 42 -7.40 15.73 6.37
CA GLN A 42 -8.73 16.26 6.70
C GLN A 42 -8.73 17.13 7.96
N ALA A 43 -7.90 16.80 8.96
CA ALA A 43 -7.73 17.60 10.17
C ALA A 43 -6.84 18.83 9.96
N SER A 44 -5.83 18.74 9.10
CA SER A 44 -4.80 19.79 8.91
C SER A 44 -5.15 20.81 7.83
N LEU A 45 -5.89 20.44 6.78
CA LEU A 45 -6.27 21.36 5.68
C LEU A 45 -7.01 22.62 6.14
N PRO A 46 -7.96 22.57 7.11
CA PRO A 46 -8.65 23.78 7.58
C PRO A 46 -7.69 24.78 8.24
N GLN A 47 -6.63 24.29 8.88
CA GLN A 47 -5.66 25.13 9.59
C GLN A 47 -4.50 25.55 8.69
N THR A 48 -4.12 24.69 7.75
CA THR A 48 -2.94 24.87 6.89
C THR A 48 -3.29 24.55 5.44
N PRO A 49 -3.97 25.46 4.72
CA PRO A 49 -4.39 25.22 3.33
C PRO A 49 -3.21 25.03 2.36
N GLN A 50 -2.01 25.45 2.74
CA GLN A 50 -0.77 25.19 2.00
C GLN A 50 -0.48 23.69 1.83
N LEU A 51 -0.99 22.84 2.73
CA LEU A 51 -0.90 21.38 2.63
C LEU A 51 -1.72 20.82 1.45
N ALA A 52 -2.65 21.59 0.88
CA ALA A 52 -3.40 21.17 -0.31
C ALA A 52 -2.49 20.85 -1.49
N ALA A 53 -1.28 21.42 -1.55
CA ALA A 53 -0.27 21.08 -2.55
C ALA A 53 0.14 19.59 -2.54
N VAL A 54 -0.07 18.88 -1.43
CA VAL A 54 0.24 17.45 -1.31
C VAL A 54 -0.87 16.54 -1.87
N ILE A 55 -2.09 17.05 -2.01
CA ILE A 55 -3.24 16.30 -2.53
C ILE A 55 -2.92 15.55 -3.84
N PRO A 56 -2.34 16.17 -4.88
CA PRO A 56 -2.01 15.45 -6.12
C PRO A 56 -1.04 14.28 -5.89
N LEU A 57 -0.08 14.39 -4.96
CA LEU A 57 0.86 13.32 -4.64
C LEU A 57 0.15 12.14 -3.96
N ILE A 58 -0.80 12.43 -3.06
CA ILE A 58 -1.63 11.40 -2.41
C ILE A 58 -2.56 10.72 -3.42
N VAL A 59 -3.16 11.48 -4.34
CA VAL A 59 -3.98 10.89 -5.42
C VAL A 59 -3.12 9.95 -6.30
N GLN A 60 -1.88 10.30 -6.58
CA GLN A 60 -0.96 9.43 -7.33
C GLN A 60 -0.65 8.14 -6.56
N ALA A 61 -0.41 8.20 -5.25
CA ALA A 61 -0.22 7.02 -4.42
C ALA A 61 -1.45 6.09 -4.41
N VAL A 62 -2.66 6.65 -4.37
CA VAL A 62 -3.92 5.89 -4.48
C VAL A 62 -4.03 5.20 -5.84
N ARG A 63 -3.62 5.87 -6.94
CA ARG A 63 -3.58 5.23 -8.27
C ARG A 63 -2.62 4.05 -8.28
N LEU A 64 -1.43 4.21 -7.72
CA LEU A 64 -0.44 3.11 -7.62
C LEU A 64 -1.01 1.92 -6.85
N TYR A 65 -1.65 2.16 -5.69
CA TYR A 65 -2.36 1.14 -4.92
C TYR A 65 -3.42 0.41 -5.77
N ARG A 66 -4.25 1.14 -6.52
CA ARG A 66 -5.28 0.56 -7.38
C ARG A 66 -4.71 -0.26 -8.55
N THR A 67 -3.52 0.07 -9.01
CA THR A 67 -2.81 -0.70 -10.05
C THR A 67 -2.01 -1.89 -9.50
N GLY A 68 -2.07 -2.17 -8.19
CA GLY A 68 -1.31 -3.23 -7.55
C GLY A 68 0.16 -2.90 -7.29
N GLN A 69 0.59 -1.65 -7.53
CA GLN A 69 1.96 -1.18 -7.32
C GLN A 69 2.14 -0.70 -5.88
N PHE A 70 2.12 -1.63 -4.92
CA PHE A 70 2.11 -1.32 -3.49
C PHE A 70 3.42 -0.71 -2.96
N GLU A 71 4.57 -1.20 -3.44
CA GLU A 71 5.89 -0.63 -3.08
C GLU A 71 6.03 0.81 -3.59
N ALA A 72 5.65 1.05 -4.85
CA ALA A 72 5.65 2.41 -5.42
C ALA A 72 4.66 3.33 -4.70
N CYS A 73 3.51 2.82 -4.25
CA CYS A 73 2.61 3.56 -3.37
C CYS A 73 3.34 4.02 -2.10
N LEU A 74 4.04 3.13 -1.40
CA LEU A 74 4.75 3.47 -0.16
C LEU A 74 5.83 4.52 -0.39
N SER A 75 6.61 4.41 -1.47
CA SER A 75 7.60 5.44 -1.82
C SER A 75 6.95 6.78 -2.15
N GLN A 76 5.85 6.77 -2.90
CA GLN A 76 5.11 8.00 -3.25
C GLN A 76 4.52 8.69 -2.03
N VAL A 77 4.02 7.90 -1.08
CA VAL A 77 3.51 8.40 0.19
C VAL A 77 4.63 9.00 1.05
N GLN A 78 5.78 8.33 1.14
CA GLN A 78 6.94 8.86 1.86
C GLN A 78 7.43 10.18 1.25
N TYR A 79 7.44 10.28 -0.07
CA TYR A 79 7.76 11.52 -0.78
C TYR A 79 6.76 12.63 -0.46
N ALA A 80 5.45 12.33 -0.50
CA ALA A 80 4.41 13.28 -0.14
C ALA A 80 4.59 13.84 1.29
N LEU A 81 4.95 12.97 2.24
CA LEU A 81 5.23 13.36 3.63
C LEU A 81 6.49 14.24 3.75
N ALA A 82 7.55 13.92 3.01
CA ALA A 82 8.78 14.72 3.00
C ALA A 82 8.56 16.15 2.49
N VAL A 83 7.63 16.34 1.55
CA VAL A 83 7.27 17.66 1.01
C VAL A 83 6.55 18.53 2.04
N VAL A 84 5.69 17.95 2.87
CA VAL A 84 4.92 18.69 3.89
C VAL A 84 5.62 18.81 5.24
N SER A 85 6.71 18.06 5.45
CA SER A 85 7.53 18.16 6.64
C SER A 85 9.02 18.09 6.28
N PRO A 86 9.56 19.15 5.65
CA PRO A 86 10.99 19.26 5.42
C PRO A 86 11.70 19.39 6.78
N GLY A 87 12.16 18.27 7.34
CA GLY A 87 12.92 18.22 8.59
C GLY A 87 12.27 17.50 9.77
N GLN A 88 11.07 16.91 9.64
CA GLN A 88 10.60 15.97 10.65
C GLN A 88 11.16 14.58 10.35
N PRO A 89 11.74 13.89 11.35
CA PRO A 89 12.11 12.49 11.20
C PRO A 89 10.85 11.71 10.87
N ILE A 90 10.94 10.86 9.84
CA ILE A 90 9.97 9.82 9.52
C ILE A 90 9.62 9.14 10.85
N VAL A 91 8.44 9.41 11.39
CA VAL A 91 8.02 8.88 12.69
C VAL A 91 8.13 7.36 12.57
N PRO A 92 8.93 6.69 13.43
CA PRO A 92 9.03 5.24 13.37
C PRO A 92 7.64 4.67 13.61
N LEU A 93 7.12 3.97 12.61
CA LEU A 93 5.97 3.09 12.74
C LEU A 93 6.36 1.97 13.71
N LEU A 94 6.11 2.20 15.00
CA LEU A 94 6.04 1.17 16.05
C LEU A 94 4.57 0.93 16.38
#